data_AF-A0A932SVK3-F1
#
_entry.id   AF-A0A932SVK3-F1
#
_cell.length_a   1.000
_cell.length_b   1.000
_cell.length_c   1.000
_cell.angle_alpha   90.00
_cell.angle_beta   90.00
_cell.angle_gamma   90.00
#
_symmetry.space_group_name_H-M   'P 1'
#
loop_
_entity.id
_entity.type
_entity.pdbx_description
1 polymer ?
#
loop_
_entity_poly.entity_id
_entity_poly.type
_entity_poly.pdbx_seq_one_letter_code
_entity_poly.pdbx_strand_id
1 'polypeptide(L)'
;MDLSPLSPLCPRPSQPTCVYERFSDPYTADAARRGGGMCFTVPERRAVDLPVRFQCYEELSESQKEERYHNFHFVNLKGTDLKPLLRDKFRPVLKTSGFGRISDSLAIRVVEPHYVHCLQLTFSSKQAGRFFVRGGIALDFLPLSKGSEFTPKGLRLDTDCLFTKDMTLPNGNPEFDNGTDLAEADQTIDYLVSSFRDFDRDYFSRFVHFPSPLDSLGVDFVRNFASLIARNSASEYGTWGATEKLFTLRLAMVHVFLGNTSPSRQLLEYGLANYELLGLKTRYEQLLRELL
;
A
#
# COMPACT_ATOMS: atom_id res chain seq x y z
N MET A 1 -20.06 25.06 -14.28
CA MET A 1 -19.69 23.64 -14.05
C MET A 1 -18.86 23.62 -12.79
N ASP A 2 -19.30 22.90 -11.78
CA ASP A 2 -18.63 22.87 -10.47
C ASP A 2 -17.44 21.90 -10.55
N LEU A 3 -16.26 22.43 -10.87
CA LEU A 3 -15.00 21.70 -10.85
C LEU A 3 -14.54 21.61 -9.40
N SER A 4 -15.15 20.71 -8.62
CA SER A 4 -14.60 20.38 -7.31
C SER A 4 -13.15 19.94 -7.46
N PRO A 5 -12.21 20.46 -6.66
CA PRO A 5 -10.79 20.16 -6.84
C PRO A 5 -10.57 18.67 -6.60
N LEU A 6 -9.97 18.01 -7.60
CA LEU A 6 -9.37 16.69 -7.42
C LEU A 6 -8.42 16.79 -6.22
N SER A 7 -8.59 15.92 -5.21
CA SER A 7 -7.66 15.85 -4.08
C SER A 7 -6.24 15.69 -4.63
N PRO A 8 -5.21 16.28 -3.99
CA PRO A 8 -3.87 16.18 -4.52
C PRO A 8 -3.45 14.72 -4.61
N LEU A 9 -3.28 14.22 -5.84
CA LEU A 9 -3.05 12.79 -6.12
C LEU A 9 -1.58 12.42 -6.02
N CYS A 10 -0.69 13.43 -6.07
CA CYS A 10 0.74 13.21 -5.95
C CYS A 10 1.24 13.57 -4.54
N PRO A 11 1.88 12.62 -3.83
CA PRO A 11 2.64 12.97 -2.64
C PRO A 11 3.76 13.93 -3.06
N ARG A 12 3.86 15.10 -2.40
CA ARG A 12 5.00 15.99 -2.64
C ARG A 12 6.29 15.19 -2.44
N PRO A 13 7.30 15.32 -3.31
CA PRO A 13 8.58 14.69 -3.08
C PRO A 13 9.06 15.07 -1.69
N SER A 14 9.19 14.08 -0.80
CA SER A 14 9.80 14.28 0.50
C SER A 14 11.21 14.79 0.24
N GLN A 15 11.55 15.98 0.77
CA GLN A 15 12.95 16.39 0.79
C GLN A 15 13.78 15.27 1.41
N PRO A 16 15.02 15.01 0.94
CA PRO A 16 15.88 14.00 1.53
C PRO A 16 16.11 14.36 3.00
N THR A 17 15.37 13.74 3.90
CA THR A 17 15.63 13.82 5.32
C THR A 17 16.76 12.87 5.63
N CYS A 18 17.93 13.41 5.96
CA CYS A 18 18.95 12.67 6.70
C CYS A 18 18.35 12.24 8.04
N VAL A 19 17.85 11.01 8.11
CA VAL A 19 17.47 10.40 9.38
C VAL A 19 18.76 9.94 10.05
N TYR A 20 19.25 10.73 11.00
CA TYR A 20 20.25 10.25 11.96
C TYR A 20 19.54 9.29 12.91
N GLU A 21 19.63 7.99 12.65
CA GLU A 21 19.32 6.97 13.67
C GLU A 21 20.37 7.09 14.78
N ARG A 22 20.00 7.75 15.89
CA ARG A 22 20.74 7.59 17.14
C ARG A 22 20.34 6.26 17.76
N PHE A 23 21.12 5.22 17.46
CA PHE A 23 21.14 4.03 18.30
C PHE A 23 21.56 4.46 19.72
N SER A 24 20.59 4.47 20.63
CA SER A 24 20.81 4.77 22.04
C SER A 24 20.99 3.43 22.75
N ASP A 25 22.14 2.79 22.56
CA ASP A 25 22.54 1.64 23.36
C ASP A 25 23.44 2.14 24.51
N PRO A 26 23.05 2.02 25.79
CA PRO A 26 23.84 2.52 26.91
C PRO A 26 25.05 1.64 27.26
N TYR A 27 25.34 0.57 26.52
CA TYR A 27 26.47 -0.33 26.78
C TYR A 27 27.46 -0.41 25.62
N THR A 28 28.11 0.71 25.25
CA THR A 28 29.42 0.69 24.58
C THR A 28 30.04 2.09 24.56
N ALA A 29 30.46 2.58 25.72
CA ALA A 29 31.31 3.76 25.82
C ALA A 29 32.77 3.42 25.41
N ASP A 30 32.99 3.02 24.16
CA ASP A 30 34.33 3.08 23.52
C ASP A 30 34.34 2.88 21.99
N ALA A 31 33.19 2.65 21.33
CA ALA A 31 33.13 2.49 19.86
C ALA A 31 32.89 3.80 19.08
N ALA A 32 32.72 4.95 19.77
CA ALA A 32 32.26 6.21 19.17
C ALA A 32 33.29 6.99 18.31
N ARG A 33 34.44 6.43 17.95
CA ARG A 33 35.47 7.12 17.13
C ARG A 33 35.66 6.61 15.70
N ARG A 34 34.88 5.64 15.22
CA ARG A 34 34.95 5.15 13.82
C ARG A 34 33.60 4.88 13.17
N GLY A 35 32.57 5.62 13.55
CA GLY A 35 31.23 5.53 12.93
C GLY A 35 31.20 6.22 11.56
N GLY A 36 31.59 5.52 10.50
CA GLY A 36 31.19 5.88 9.14
C GLY A 36 29.69 5.66 9.00
N GLY A 37 28.90 6.71 9.22
CA GLY A 37 27.48 6.68 8.91
C GLY A 37 27.31 6.41 7.42
N MET A 38 26.82 5.22 7.06
CA MET A 38 26.36 4.96 5.69
C MET A 38 25.14 5.85 5.45
N CYS A 39 25.37 6.95 4.75
CA CYS A 39 24.30 7.72 4.15
C CYS A 39 23.72 6.84 3.04
N PHE A 40 22.56 6.21 3.28
CA PHE A 40 21.79 5.61 2.21
C PHE A 40 21.28 6.76 1.35
N THR A 41 22.00 7.10 0.30
CA THR A 41 21.46 7.92 -0.78
C THR A 41 20.31 7.13 -1.38
N VAL A 42 19.09 7.64 -1.23
CA VAL A 42 17.96 7.21 -2.06
C VAL A 42 18.47 7.32 -3.51
N PRO A 43 18.44 6.24 -4.30
CA PRO A 43 18.90 6.28 -5.68
C PRO A 43 18.25 7.49 -6.36
N GLU A 44 19.06 8.37 -6.97
CA GLU A 44 18.54 9.40 -7.85
C GLU A 44 17.55 8.72 -8.78
N ARG A 45 16.27 9.09 -8.66
CA ARG A 45 15.24 8.60 -9.57
C ARG A 45 15.75 8.97 -10.96
N ARG A 46 16.14 7.97 -11.76
CA ARG A 46 16.46 8.21 -13.18
C ARG A 46 15.31 9.04 -13.71
N ALA A 47 15.61 10.20 -14.29
CA ALA A 47 14.62 11.02 -14.96
C ALA A 47 14.11 10.19 -16.15
N VAL A 48 13.10 9.37 -15.90
CA VAL A 48 12.35 8.68 -16.95
C VAL A 48 11.55 9.79 -17.60
N ASP A 49 11.79 10.00 -18.90
CA ASP A 49 11.02 10.94 -19.71
C ASP A 49 9.60 10.38 -19.85
N LEU A 50 8.75 10.71 -18.88
CA LEU A 50 7.37 10.29 -18.84
C LEU A 50 6.55 11.19 -19.76
N PRO A 51 5.70 10.62 -20.64
CA PRO A 51 4.72 11.38 -21.40
C PRO A 51 3.93 12.36 -20.51
N VAL A 52 3.55 13.51 -21.06
CA VAL A 52 2.75 14.54 -20.36
C VAL A 52 1.50 13.95 -19.69
N ARG A 53 0.86 12.97 -20.34
CA ARG A 53 -0.31 12.23 -19.82
C ARG A 53 -0.04 11.43 -18.53
N PHE A 54 1.20 11.35 -18.05
CA PHE A 54 1.59 10.76 -16.77
C PHE A 54 2.11 11.76 -15.74
N GLN A 55 2.27 13.04 -16.08
CA GLN A 55 2.69 14.07 -15.12
C GLN A 55 1.67 14.24 -14.00
N CYS A 56 2.07 14.75 -12.83
CA CYS A 56 1.12 15.01 -11.76
C CYS A 56 0.13 16.11 -12.18
N TYR A 57 -1.12 16.03 -11.72
CA TYR A 57 -2.16 16.98 -12.13
C TYR A 57 -1.79 18.42 -11.75
N GLU A 58 -1.12 18.60 -10.62
CA GLU A 58 -0.66 19.89 -10.10
C GLU A 58 0.47 20.51 -10.92
N GLU A 59 1.20 19.70 -11.69
CA GLU A 59 2.32 20.13 -12.54
C GLU A 59 1.87 20.55 -13.94
N LEU A 60 0.64 20.22 -14.32
CA LEU A 60 0.07 20.57 -15.62
C LEU A 60 -0.32 22.05 -15.68
N SER A 61 -0.16 22.65 -16.86
CA SER A 61 -0.82 23.91 -17.20
C SER A 61 -2.34 23.73 -17.27
N GLU A 62 -3.11 24.83 -17.18
CA GLU A 62 -4.58 24.75 -17.23
C GLU A 62 -5.10 24.12 -18.53
N SER A 63 -4.49 24.44 -19.68
CA SER A 63 -4.88 23.80 -20.95
C SER A 63 -4.62 22.30 -20.96
N GLN A 64 -3.51 21.84 -20.36
CA GLN A 64 -3.21 20.41 -20.22
C GLN A 64 -4.16 19.71 -19.24
N LYS A 65 -4.59 20.40 -18.17
CA LYS A 65 -5.59 19.87 -17.23
C LYS A 65 -6.94 19.67 -17.92
N GLU A 66 -7.37 20.66 -18.71
CA GLU A 66 -8.60 20.58 -19.52
C GLU A 66 -8.53 19.44 -20.53
N GLU A 67 -7.43 19.32 -21.26
CA GLU A 67 -7.19 18.24 -22.21
C GLU A 67 -7.21 16.87 -21.52
N ARG A 68 -6.50 16.72 -20.40
CA ARG A 68 -6.50 15.47 -19.63
C ARG A 68 -7.89 15.10 -19.12
N TYR A 69 -8.65 16.08 -18.62
CA TYR A 69 -10.03 15.86 -18.21
C TYR A 69 -10.88 15.37 -19.39
N HIS A 70 -10.80 16.06 -20.53
CA HIS A 70 -11.50 15.66 -21.75
C HIS A 70 -11.13 14.24 -22.17
N ASN A 71 -9.84 13.91 -22.15
CA ASN A 71 -9.34 12.59 -22.54
C ASN A 71 -9.85 11.49 -21.60
N PHE A 72 -9.76 11.64 -20.29
CA PHE A 72 -10.26 10.64 -19.33
C PHE A 72 -11.75 10.33 -19.45
N HIS A 73 -12.55 11.35 -19.78
CA HIS A 73 -13.99 11.20 -19.88
C HIS A 73 -14.44 10.70 -21.24
N PHE A 74 -13.86 11.22 -22.32
CA PHE A 74 -14.44 11.08 -23.66
C PHE A 74 -13.57 10.33 -24.66
N VAL A 75 -12.24 10.38 -24.53
CA VAL A 75 -11.34 9.90 -25.58
C VAL A 75 -10.65 8.60 -25.19
N ASN A 76 -10.07 8.53 -23.99
CA ASN A 76 -9.26 7.41 -23.55
C ASN A 76 -10.04 6.09 -23.62
N LEU A 77 -9.29 5.06 -24.01
CA LEU A 77 -9.73 3.67 -24.03
C LEU A 77 -10.31 3.28 -22.67
N LYS A 78 -11.32 2.42 -22.69
CA LYS A 78 -11.99 1.97 -21.46
C LYS A 78 -11.24 0.78 -20.88
N GLY A 79 -11.48 0.50 -19.61
CA GLY A 79 -10.87 -0.67 -18.96
C GLY A 79 -11.14 -1.99 -19.69
N THR A 80 -12.27 -2.12 -20.40
CA THR A 80 -12.59 -3.27 -21.25
C THR A 80 -11.59 -3.47 -22.39
N ASP A 81 -11.10 -2.38 -22.97
CA ASP A 81 -10.18 -2.38 -24.11
C ASP A 81 -8.75 -2.73 -23.66
N LEU A 82 -8.41 -2.45 -22.40
CA LEU A 82 -7.11 -2.78 -21.80
C LEU A 82 -7.00 -4.25 -21.35
N LYS A 83 -8.12 -4.94 -21.11
CA LYS A 83 -8.11 -6.32 -20.58
C LYS A 83 -7.27 -7.29 -21.42
N PRO A 84 -7.35 -7.30 -22.77
CA PRO A 84 -6.49 -8.15 -23.58
C PRO A 84 -5.00 -7.88 -23.35
N LEU A 85 -4.59 -6.61 -23.35
CA LEU A 85 -3.19 -6.23 -23.11
C LEU A 85 -2.70 -6.64 -21.71
N LEU A 86 -3.53 -6.45 -20.68
CA LEU A 86 -3.20 -6.89 -19.33
C LEU A 86 -3.05 -8.41 -19.23
N ARG A 87 -3.92 -9.17 -19.90
CA ARG A 87 -3.85 -10.62 -19.95
C ARG A 87 -2.59 -11.10 -20.66
N ASP A 88 -2.22 -10.42 -21.74
CA ASP A 88 -1.18 -10.89 -22.65
C ASP A 88 0.23 -10.44 -22.20
N LYS A 89 0.35 -9.25 -21.61
CA LYS A 89 1.64 -8.67 -21.18
C LYS A 89 1.86 -8.65 -19.66
N PHE A 90 0.85 -8.28 -18.87
CA PHE A 90 1.05 -8.08 -17.42
C PHE A 90 0.83 -9.36 -16.60
N ARG A 91 -0.20 -10.15 -16.93
CA ARG A 91 -0.49 -11.41 -16.23
C ARG A 91 0.67 -12.42 -16.25
N PRO A 92 1.44 -12.59 -17.35
CA PRO A 92 2.63 -13.44 -17.31
C PRO A 92 3.70 -12.96 -16.31
N VAL A 93 3.87 -11.64 -16.16
CA VAL A 93 4.79 -11.05 -15.17
C VAL A 93 4.31 -11.39 -13.76
N LEU A 94 3.02 -11.20 -13.46
CA LEU A 94 2.43 -11.57 -12.17
C LEU A 94 2.65 -13.06 -11.84
N LYS A 95 2.41 -13.96 -12.80
CA LYS A 95 2.63 -15.40 -12.62
C LYS A 95 4.10 -15.72 -12.30
N THR A 96 5.03 -15.06 -12.99
CA THR A 96 6.47 -15.22 -12.75
C THR A 96 6.86 -14.75 -11.35
N SER A 97 6.22 -13.69 -10.85
CA SER A 97 6.33 -13.23 -9.46
C SER A 97 5.53 -14.06 -8.45
N GLY A 98 5.00 -15.23 -8.81
CA GLY A 98 4.33 -16.16 -7.90
C GLY A 98 2.83 -15.88 -7.65
N PHE A 99 2.22 -14.93 -8.34
CA PHE A 99 0.76 -14.72 -8.27
C PHE A 99 0.01 -15.85 -8.97
N GLY A 100 -0.61 -16.73 -8.18
CA GLY A 100 -1.33 -17.90 -8.67
C GLY A 100 -2.81 -17.66 -8.94
N ARG A 101 -3.47 -16.81 -8.13
CA ARG A 101 -4.89 -16.49 -8.29
C ARG A 101 -5.03 -15.12 -8.93
N ILE A 102 -5.33 -15.08 -10.23
CA ILE A 102 -5.43 -13.84 -10.99
C ILE A 102 -6.81 -13.75 -11.65
N SER A 103 -7.58 -12.73 -11.27
CA SER A 103 -8.79 -12.27 -11.95
C SER A 103 -8.51 -10.96 -12.71
N ASP A 104 -9.53 -10.38 -13.34
CA ASP A 104 -9.41 -9.11 -14.08
C ASP A 104 -8.95 -7.93 -13.22
N SER A 105 -9.23 -7.95 -11.91
CA SER A 105 -8.98 -6.82 -11.01
C SER A 105 -8.22 -7.18 -9.74
N LEU A 106 -7.96 -8.46 -9.48
CA LEU A 106 -7.27 -8.90 -8.27
C LEU A 106 -6.33 -10.06 -8.56
N ALA A 107 -5.08 -9.90 -8.14
CA ALA A 107 -4.08 -10.97 -8.12
C ALA A 107 -3.67 -11.27 -6.67
N ILE A 108 -3.57 -12.54 -6.31
CA ILE A 108 -3.16 -13.00 -4.98
C ILE A 108 -2.03 -14.02 -5.10
N ARG A 109 -0.99 -13.86 -4.26
CA ARG A 109 -0.03 -14.91 -3.92
C ARG A 109 0.01 -15.14 -2.42
N VAL A 110 0.09 -16.40 -2.02
CA VAL A 110 0.37 -16.80 -0.64
C VAL A 110 1.89 -16.90 -0.51
N VAL A 111 2.43 -16.28 0.54
CA VAL A 111 3.84 -16.29 0.89
C VAL A 111 3.96 -16.98 2.23
N GLU A 112 4.47 -18.20 2.19
CA GLU A 112 4.64 -19.04 3.36
C GLU A 112 5.50 -18.33 4.43
N PRO A 113 5.17 -18.46 5.72
CA PRO A 113 4.09 -19.31 6.25
C PRO A 113 2.70 -18.66 6.33
N HIS A 114 2.58 -17.32 6.35
CA HIS A 114 1.30 -16.66 6.69
C HIS A 114 0.97 -15.39 5.91
N TYR A 115 1.93 -14.84 5.16
CA TYR A 115 1.68 -13.61 4.42
C TYR A 115 0.86 -13.88 3.17
N VAL A 116 -0.04 -12.96 2.86
CA VAL A 116 -0.80 -12.99 1.60
C VAL A 116 -0.64 -11.64 0.92
N HIS A 117 0.03 -11.66 -0.23
CA HIS A 117 0.23 -10.47 -1.05
C HIS A 117 -0.88 -10.37 -2.07
N CYS A 118 -1.44 -9.17 -2.18
CA CYS A 118 -2.59 -8.88 -3.00
C CYS A 118 -2.29 -7.67 -3.87
N LEU A 119 -2.67 -7.72 -5.14
CA LEU A 119 -2.52 -6.61 -6.07
C LEU A 119 -3.87 -6.37 -6.73
N GLN A 120 -4.44 -5.19 -6.51
CA GLN A 120 -5.74 -4.80 -7.05
C GLN A 120 -5.57 -3.75 -8.13
N LEU A 121 -6.22 -3.96 -9.28
CA LEU A 121 -6.36 -2.98 -10.35
C LEU A 121 -7.76 -2.38 -10.28
N THR A 122 -7.84 -1.07 -10.10
CA THR A 122 -9.11 -0.34 -9.99
C THR A 122 -9.27 0.59 -11.19
N PHE A 123 -10.16 0.20 -12.10
CA PHE A 123 -10.62 1.07 -13.18
C PHE A 123 -11.72 1.99 -12.65
N SER A 124 -11.54 3.30 -12.79
CA SER A 124 -12.53 4.27 -12.30
C SER A 124 -13.77 4.22 -13.18
N SER A 125 -14.93 3.86 -12.62
CA SER A 125 -16.21 3.91 -13.35
C SER A 125 -16.64 5.35 -13.69
N LYS A 126 -16.20 6.33 -12.89
CA LYS A 126 -16.48 7.77 -13.11
C LYS A 126 -15.52 8.41 -14.11
N GLN A 127 -14.32 7.86 -14.25
CA GLN A 127 -13.25 8.35 -15.13
C GLN A 127 -12.61 7.15 -15.84
N ALA A 128 -13.36 6.59 -16.78
CA ALA A 128 -13.07 5.28 -17.35
C ALA A 128 -11.78 5.20 -18.19
N GLY A 129 -11.13 6.34 -18.43
CA GLY A 129 -9.85 6.47 -19.13
C GLY A 129 -8.59 6.33 -18.27
N ARG A 130 -8.71 5.90 -17.02
CA ARG A 130 -7.56 5.68 -16.11
C ARG A 130 -7.78 4.55 -15.11
N PHE A 131 -6.69 4.03 -14.56
CA PHE A 131 -6.71 3.06 -13.47
C PHE A 131 -5.62 3.30 -12.42
N PHE A 132 -5.82 2.68 -11.27
CA PHE A 132 -4.89 2.68 -10.14
C PHE A 132 -4.53 1.25 -9.80
N VAL A 133 -3.32 1.04 -9.28
CA VAL A 133 -2.86 -0.27 -8.82
C VAL A 133 -2.45 -0.17 -7.37
N ARG A 134 -3.04 -1.03 -6.53
CA ARG A 134 -2.80 -1.04 -5.08
C ARG A 134 -2.33 -2.41 -4.63
N GLY A 135 -1.21 -2.44 -3.91
CA GLY A 135 -0.75 -3.61 -3.17
C GLY A 135 -1.37 -3.67 -1.78
N GLY A 136 -1.57 -4.88 -1.26
CA GLY A 136 -2.05 -5.12 0.10
C GLY A 136 -1.37 -6.32 0.74
N ILE A 137 -1.16 -6.24 2.06
CA ILE A 137 -0.62 -7.31 2.89
C ILE A 137 -1.72 -7.81 3.82
N ALA A 138 -2.14 -9.05 3.61
CA ALA A 138 -3.07 -9.75 4.50
C ALA A 138 -2.34 -10.92 5.19
N LEU A 139 -3.02 -11.50 6.19
CA LEU A 139 -2.57 -12.69 6.90
C LEU A 139 -3.66 -13.75 6.85
N ASP A 140 -3.29 -14.97 6.53
CA ASP A 140 -4.22 -16.07 6.30
C ASP A 140 -4.90 -16.62 7.56
N PHE A 141 -4.36 -16.34 8.74
CA PHE A 141 -4.96 -16.70 10.03
C PHE A 141 -5.87 -15.62 10.62
N LEU A 142 -5.88 -14.41 10.05
CA LEU A 142 -6.76 -13.34 10.52
C LEU A 142 -8.16 -13.47 9.88
N PRO A 143 -9.24 -13.26 10.66
CA PRO A 143 -10.59 -13.26 10.10
C PRO A 143 -10.78 -12.08 9.15
N LEU A 144 -11.58 -12.30 8.11
CA LEU A 144 -12.05 -11.23 7.23
C LEU A 144 -12.92 -10.25 8.02
N SER A 145 -13.11 -9.04 7.48
CA SER A 145 -13.85 -7.94 8.12
C SER A 145 -15.28 -8.29 8.54
N LYS A 146 -15.89 -9.29 7.86
CA LYS A 146 -17.21 -9.84 8.21
C LYS A 146 -17.18 -10.89 9.32
N GLY A 147 -16.03 -11.14 9.93
CA GLY A 147 -15.82 -12.15 10.97
C GLY A 147 -15.70 -13.58 10.43
N SER A 148 -15.79 -13.79 9.11
CA SER A 148 -15.61 -15.11 8.50
C SER A 148 -14.14 -15.51 8.46
N GLU A 149 -13.89 -16.81 8.37
CA GLU A 149 -12.56 -17.35 8.10
C GLU A 149 -11.94 -16.73 6.84
N PHE A 150 -10.62 -16.67 6.84
CA PHE A 150 -9.87 -16.20 5.70
C PHE A 150 -10.15 -17.07 4.47
N THR A 151 -10.51 -16.43 3.36
CA THR A 151 -10.51 -17.07 2.06
C THR A 151 -9.99 -16.10 1.01
N PRO A 152 -9.11 -16.52 0.08
CA PRO A 152 -8.63 -15.65 -0.98
C PRO A 152 -9.75 -15.03 -1.82
N LYS A 153 -10.89 -15.73 -1.96
CA LYS A 153 -12.06 -15.24 -2.71
C LYS A 153 -12.83 -14.15 -1.96
N GLY A 154 -12.82 -14.19 -0.63
CA GLY A 154 -13.53 -13.23 0.22
C GLY A 154 -12.74 -11.97 0.53
N LEU A 155 -11.43 -11.97 0.25
CA LEU A 155 -10.52 -10.89 0.60
C LEU A 155 -10.84 -9.58 -0.12
N ARG A 156 -10.88 -8.50 0.64
CA ARG A 156 -11.01 -7.12 0.16
C ARG A 156 -9.85 -6.26 0.65
N LEU A 157 -9.21 -5.54 -0.26
CA LEU A 157 -7.97 -4.81 0.05
C LEU A 157 -8.19 -3.67 1.07
N ASP A 158 -9.37 -3.06 1.07
CA ASP A 158 -9.78 -1.89 1.87
C ASP A 158 -10.26 -2.23 3.29
N THR A 159 -10.45 -3.52 3.58
CA THR A 159 -10.89 -3.96 4.91
C THR A 159 -10.10 -5.14 5.47
N ASP A 160 -9.50 -5.96 4.60
CA ASP A 160 -8.91 -7.24 4.97
C ASP A 160 -7.38 -7.26 4.96
N CYS A 161 -6.74 -6.23 4.43
CA CYS A 161 -5.29 -6.07 4.55
C CYS A 161 -4.92 -5.30 5.83
N LEU A 162 -3.78 -5.63 6.43
CA LEU A 162 -3.15 -4.82 7.46
C LEU A 162 -2.58 -3.53 6.85
N PHE A 163 -1.82 -3.71 5.77
CA PHE A 163 -1.18 -2.62 5.06
C PHE A 163 -1.62 -2.56 3.61
N THR A 164 -1.68 -1.35 3.06
CA THR A 164 -1.86 -1.12 1.64
C THR A 164 -0.89 -0.08 1.13
N LYS A 165 -0.54 -0.15 -0.16
CA LYS A 165 0.31 0.85 -0.81
C LYS A 165 -0.07 0.99 -2.26
N ASP A 166 -0.29 2.22 -2.71
CA ASP A 166 -0.46 2.50 -4.13
C ASP A 166 0.87 2.36 -4.84
N MET A 167 0.84 1.68 -5.98
CA MET A 167 1.97 1.62 -6.89
C MET A 167 2.00 2.91 -7.68
N THR A 168 3.20 3.49 -7.82
CA THR A 168 3.39 4.76 -8.49
C THR A 168 4.31 4.63 -9.70
N LEU A 169 4.13 5.55 -10.64
CA LEU A 169 5.10 5.81 -11.70
C LEU A 169 6.39 6.42 -11.09
N PRO A 170 7.49 6.48 -11.86
CA PRO A 170 8.76 7.05 -11.38
C PRO A 170 8.66 8.48 -10.83
N ASN A 171 7.74 9.31 -11.35
CA ASN A 171 7.48 10.65 -10.83
C ASN A 171 6.65 10.66 -9.52
N GLY A 172 6.16 9.52 -9.05
CA GLY A 172 5.31 9.41 -7.86
C GLY A 172 3.80 9.49 -8.15
N ASN A 173 3.39 9.65 -9.41
CA ASN A 173 1.98 9.64 -9.78
C ASN A 173 1.40 8.21 -9.65
N PRO A 174 0.34 7.98 -8.85
CA PRO A 174 -0.31 6.66 -8.74
C PRO A 174 -1.23 6.34 -9.93
N GLU A 175 -1.47 7.31 -10.81
CA GLU A 175 -2.44 7.21 -11.89
C GLU A 175 -1.83 6.67 -13.18
N PHE A 176 -2.44 5.62 -13.72
CA PHE A 176 -2.13 5.09 -15.04
C PHE A 176 -3.21 5.52 -16.03
N ASP A 177 -2.83 6.39 -16.97
CA ASP A 177 -3.64 6.81 -18.12
C ASP A 177 -3.77 5.66 -19.13
N ASN A 178 -5.00 5.35 -19.58
CA ASN A 178 -5.27 4.22 -20.46
C ASN A 178 -4.76 4.38 -21.91
N GLY A 179 -4.42 5.60 -22.33
CA GLY A 179 -4.15 5.96 -23.71
C GLY A 179 -5.42 6.24 -24.51
N THR A 180 -5.26 7.04 -25.57
CA THR A 180 -6.29 7.33 -26.57
C THR A 180 -6.36 6.28 -27.68
N ASP A 181 -5.28 5.52 -27.86
CA ASP A 181 -5.18 4.44 -28.82
C ASP A 181 -4.42 3.22 -28.25
N LEU A 182 -4.32 2.16 -29.07
CA LEU A 182 -3.66 0.93 -28.67
C LEU A 182 -2.15 1.09 -28.45
N ALA A 183 -1.48 2.01 -29.15
CA ALA A 183 -0.04 2.22 -29.00
C ALA A 183 0.26 2.90 -27.65
N GLU A 184 -0.55 3.90 -27.27
CA GLU A 184 -0.45 4.54 -25.95
C GLU A 184 -0.83 3.58 -24.82
N ALA A 185 -1.86 2.76 -25.01
CA ALA A 185 -2.22 1.72 -24.04
C ALA A 185 -1.09 0.71 -23.86
N ASP A 186 -0.44 0.30 -24.95
CA ASP A 186 0.70 -0.61 -24.91
C ASP A 186 1.85 -0.01 -24.08
N GLN A 187 2.17 1.27 -24.31
CA GLN A 187 3.14 2.01 -23.52
C GLN A 187 2.73 2.10 -22.04
N THR A 188 1.44 2.29 -21.73
CA THR A 188 0.95 2.26 -20.34
C THR A 188 1.21 0.92 -19.67
N ILE A 189 1.02 -0.19 -20.40
CA ILE A 189 1.27 -1.53 -19.86
C ILE A 189 2.77 -1.77 -19.64
N ASP A 190 3.64 -1.24 -20.50
CA ASP A 190 5.09 -1.32 -20.30
C ASP A 190 5.51 -0.55 -19.02
N TYR A 191 4.95 0.64 -18.78
CA TYR A 191 5.16 1.37 -17.52
C TYR A 191 4.63 0.59 -16.32
N LEU A 192 3.41 0.03 -16.40
CA LEU A 192 2.84 -0.82 -15.36
C LEU A 192 3.76 -2.00 -15.01
N VAL A 193 4.31 -2.70 -16.01
CA VAL A 193 5.23 -3.82 -15.81
C VAL A 193 6.51 -3.35 -15.10
N SER A 194 7.08 -2.21 -15.52
CA SER A 194 8.29 -1.65 -14.90
C SER A 194 8.05 -1.23 -13.44
N SER A 195 6.99 -0.46 -13.19
CA SER A 195 6.58 -0.04 -11.85
C SER A 195 6.26 -1.23 -10.95
N PHE A 196 5.65 -2.28 -11.48
CA PHE A 196 5.34 -3.48 -10.70
C PHE A 196 6.60 -4.20 -10.23
N ARG A 197 7.65 -4.30 -11.06
CA ARG A 197 8.90 -4.96 -10.66
C ARG A 197 9.56 -4.23 -9.49
N ASP A 198 9.61 -2.90 -9.56
CA ASP A 198 10.12 -2.08 -8.47
C ASP A 198 9.24 -2.19 -7.23
N PHE A 199 7.91 -2.14 -7.40
CA PHE A 199 6.96 -2.28 -6.31
C PHE A 199 7.04 -3.64 -5.62
N ASP A 200 7.15 -4.73 -6.36
CA ASP A 200 7.30 -6.09 -5.83
C ASP A 200 8.59 -6.21 -5.02
N ARG A 201 9.69 -5.68 -5.56
CA ARG A 201 10.99 -5.64 -4.87
C ARG A 201 10.96 -4.76 -3.62
N ASP A 202 10.34 -3.58 -3.67
CA ASP A 202 10.53 -2.57 -2.61
C ASP A 202 9.46 -2.63 -1.52
N TYR A 203 8.26 -3.11 -1.86
CA TYR A 203 7.13 -3.21 -0.94
C TYR A 203 6.90 -4.65 -0.47
N PHE A 204 6.67 -5.58 -1.40
CA PHE A 204 6.31 -6.95 -1.03
C PHE A 204 7.47 -7.73 -0.40
N SER A 205 8.72 -7.45 -0.77
CA SER A 205 9.88 -8.12 -0.17
C SER A 205 10.00 -7.91 1.35
N ARG A 206 9.38 -6.86 1.89
CA ARG A 206 9.35 -6.57 3.34
C ARG A 206 8.50 -7.58 4.12
N PHE A 207 7.63 -8.32 3.44
CA PHE A 207 6.65 -9.23 4.02
C PHE A 207 6.84 -10.66 3.50
N VAL A 208 8.08 -11.14 3.49
CA VAL A 208 8.41 -12.50 3.04
C VAL A 208 8.81 -13.46 4.16
N HIS A 209 9.15 -12.93 5.34
CA HIS A 209 9.65 -13.71 6.47
C HIS A 209 8.82 -13.43 7.71
N PHE A 210 7.65 -14.09 7.80
CA PHE A 210 6.81 -14.01 8.98
C PHE A 210 7.58 -14.57 10.21
N PRO A 211 7.54 -13.90 11.39
CA PRO A 211 6.61 -12.82 11.73
C PRO A 211 7.10 -11.39 11.44
N SER A 212 8.34 -11.22 10.98
CA SER A 212 8.89 -9.90 10.66
C SER A 212 8.12 -9.25 9.51
N PRO A 213 7.77 -7.94 9.59
CA PRO A 213 8.11 -6.98 10.66
C PRO A 213 7.08 -6.90 11.80
N LEU A 214 5.98 -7.66 11.74
CA LEU A 214 4.81 -7.48 12.60
C LEU A 214 5.07 -7.74 14.09
N ASP A 215 6.00 -8.65 14.39
CA ASP A 215 6.46 -8.96 15.74
C ASP A 215 7.05 -7.74 16.49
N SER A 216 7.58 -6.77 15.75
CA SER A 216 8.14 -5.53 16.30
C SER A 216 7.12 -4.38 16.46
N LEU A 217 5.93 -4.50 15.86
CA LEU A 217 4.97 -3.40 15.79
C LEU A 217 4.07 -3.38 17.03
N GLY A 218 4.20 -2.35 17.87
CA GLY A 218 3.40 -2.19 19.08
C GLY A 218 2.53 -0.93 19.08
N VAL A 219 2.10 -0.52 20.27
CA VAL A 219 1.26 0.67 20.47
C VAL A 219 1.93 1.95 19.94
N ASP A 220 3.24 2.09 20.14
CA ASP A 220 3.96 3.28 19.66
C ASP A 220 3.97 3.39 18.14
N PHE A 221 4.03 2.26 17.43
CA PHE A 221 3.86 2.24 15.98
C PHE A 221 2.47 2.75 15.61
N VAL A 222 1.40 2.24 16.25
CA VAL A 222 0.02 2.67 15.95
C VAL A 222 -0.16 4.18 16.14
N ARG A 223 0.32 4.74 17.26
CA ARG A 223 0.26 6.19 17.55
C ARG A 223 0.99 7.03 16.49
N ASN A 224 2.21 6.62 16.15
CA ASN A 224 3.03 7.32 15.18
C ASN A 224 2.45 7.20 13.77
N PHE A 225 1.86 6.06 13.44
CA PHE A 225 1.32 5.81 12.12
C PHE A 225 0.06 6.63 11.84
N ALA A 226 -0.83 6.81 12.83
CA ALA A 226 -1.95 7.75 12.73
C ALA A 226 -1.47 9.18 12.43
N SER A 227 -0.38 9.60 13.09
CA SER A 227 0.24 10.92 12.89
C SER A 227 0.91 11.07 11.51
N LEU A 228 1.45 9.99 10.94
CA LEU A 228 2.00 10.00 9.58
C LEU A 228 0.88 10.17 8.55
N ILE A 229 -0.21 9.41 8.69
CA ILE A 229 -1.32 9.45 7.75
C ILE A 229 -2.05 10.80 7.80
N ALA A 230 -2.23 11.39 8.99
CA ALA A 230 -2.77 12.74 9.13
C ALA A 230 -1.92 13.81 8.40
N ARG A 231 -0.63 13.54 8.16
CA ARG A 231 0.28 14.40 7.42
C ARG A 231 0.42 13.99 5.94
N ASN A 232 -0.50 13.18 5.42
CA ASN A 232 -0.45 12.60 4.07
C ASN A 232 0.89 11.91 3.76
N SER A 233 1.51 11.32 4.79
CA SER A 233 2.77 10.58 4.68
C SER A 233 2.48 9.10 4.86
N ALA A 234 2.97 8.28 3.94
CA ALA A 234 2.94 6.82 4.09
C ALA A 234 4.06 6.38 5.04
N SER A 235 3.82 5.32 5.81
CA SER A 235 4.90 4.60 6.47
C SER A 235 5.72 3.82 5.43
N GLU A 236 6.86 3.27 5.84
CA GLU A 236 7.60 2.32 5.01
C GLU A 236 6.77 1.08 4.64
N TYR A 237 5.78 0.75 5.47
CA TYR A 237 4.80 -0.32 5.27
C TYR A 237 3.56 0.12 4.48
N GLY A 238 3.49 1.38 4.01
CA GLY A 238 2.34 1.94 3.31
C GLY A 238 1.35 2.66 4.23
N THR A 239 0.06 2.56 3.93
CA THR A 239 -1.08 3.11 4.69
C THR A 239 -1.88 2.00 5.37
N TRP A 240 -2.82 2.36 6.25
CA TRP A 240 -3.75 1.37 6.81
C TRP A 240 -4.52 0.66 5.69
N GLY A 241 -4.56 -0.66 5.72
CA GLY A 241 -5.47 -1.45 4.87
C GLY A 241 -6.90 -1.53 5.41
N ALA A 242 -7.16 -0.93 6.57
CA ALA A 242 -8.45 -0.90 7.26
C ALA A 242 -8.56 0.38 8.11
N THR A 243 -9.72 0.60 8.76
CA THR A 243 -9.82 1.68 9.77
C THR A 243 -8.81 1.47 10.90
N GLU A 244 -8.31 2.55 11.50
CA GLU A 244 -7.30 2.51 12.59
C GLU A 244 -7.68 1.54 13.73
N LYS A 245 -8.95 1.55 14.14
CA LYS A 245 -9.50 0.64 15.16
C LYS A 245 -9.48 -0.83 14.75
N LEU A 246 -9.71 -1.15 13.48
CA LEU A 246 -9.67 -2.52 12.96
C LEU A 246 -8.21 -2.97 12.78
N PHE A 247 -7.34 -2.07 12.31
CA PHE A 247 -5.91 -2.33 12.25
C PHE A 247 -5.35 -2.69 13.63
N THR A 248 -5.62 -1.86 14.64
CA THR A 248 -5.11 -2.05 16.01
C THR A 248 -5.56 -3.39 16.59
N LEU A 249 -6.83 -3.75 16.39
CA LEU A 249 -7.39 -5.04 16.79
C LEU A 249 -6.65 -6.20 16.12
N ARG A 250 -6.43 -6.09 14.81
CA ARG A 250 -5.76 -7.14 14.03
C ARG A 250 -4.29 -7.28 14.40
N LEU A 251 -3.59 -6.17 14.65
CA LEU A 251 -2.22 -6.23 15.14
C LEU A 251 -2.15 -6.88 16.52
N ALA A 252 -3.12 -6.60 17.41
CA ALA A 252 -3.23 -7.33 18.68
C ALA A 252 -3.42 -8.84 18.45
N MET A 253 -4.31 -9.24 17.54
CA MET A 253 -4.52 -10.65 17.19
C MET A 253 -3.26 -11.32 16.60
N VAL A 254 -2.42 -10.58 15.86
CA VAL A 254 -1.11 -11.09 15.43
C VAL A 254 -0.23 -11.37 16.65
N HIS A 255 -0.15 -10.44 17.61
CA HIS A 255 0.61 -10.68 18.84
C HIS A 255 0.06 -11.85 19.67
N VAL A 256 -1.26 -12.04 19.72
CA VAL A 256 -1.85 -13.26 20.32
C VAL A 256 -1.35 -14.52 19.61
N PHE A 257 -1.41 -14.53 18.27
CA PHE A 257 -0.95 -15.66 17.45
C PHE A 257 0.54 -15.99 17.68
N LEU A 258 1.38 -14.98 17.90
CA LEU A 258 2.80 -15.13 18.20
C LEU A 258 3.09 -15.52 19.67
N GLY A 259 2.09 -15.56 20.55
CA GLY A 259 2.27 -15.78 21.98
C GLY A 259 2.75 -14.54 22.75
N ASN A 260 2.78 -13.37 22.11
CA ASN A 260 3.19 -12.08 22.69
C ASN A 260 2.03 -11.45 23.48
N THR A 261 1.73 -11.99 24.66
CA THR A 261 0.58 -11.55 25.48
C THR A 261 0.66 -10.08 25.91
N SER A 262 1.85 -9.59 26.28
CA SER A 262 2.04 -8.21 26.75
C SER A 262 1.80 -7.16 25.66
N PRO A 263 2.45 -7.22 24.47
CA PRO A 263 2.13 -6.30 23.37
C PRO A 263 0.67 -6.37 22.92
N SER A 264 0.08 -7.57 22.86
CA SER A 264 -1.34 -7.73 22.53
C SER A 264 -2.25 -7.00 23.52
N ARG A 265 -2.02 -7.20 24.83
CA ARG A 265 -2.78 -6.53 25.89
C ARG A 265 -2.69 -5.01 25.76
N GLN A 266 -1.48 -4.47 25.57
CA GLN A 266 -1.27 -3.04 25.42
C GLN A 266 -2.04 -2.45 24.22
N LEU A 267 -2.07 -3.15 23.08
CA LEU A 267 -2.83 -2.73 21.90
C LEU A 267 -4.35 -2.73 22.15
N LEU A 268 -4.86 -3.76 22.84
CA LEU A 268 -6.28 -3.87 23.17
C LEU A 268 -6.72 -2.77 24.14
N GLU A 269 -5.95 -2.53 25.20
CA GLU A 269 -6.19 -1.47 26.17
C GLU A 269 -6.13 -0.08 25.51
N TYR A 270 -5.13 0.13 24.64
CA TYR A 270 -5.01 1.36 23.86
C TYR A 270 -6.24 1.59 22.99
N GLY A 271 -6.69 0.58 22.23
CA GLY A 271 -7.86 0.70 21.37
C GLY A 271 -9.17 0.97 22.14
N LEU A 272 -9.36 0.33 23.30
CA LEU A 272 -10.51 0.57 24.19
C LEU A 272 -10.53 1.99 24.76
N ALA A 273 -9.36 2.56 25.05
CA ALA A 273 -9.23 3.90 25.63
C ALA A 273 -9.32 5.03 24.59
N ASN A 274 -8.96 4.79 23.32
CA ASN A 274 -8.74 5.86 22.34
C ASN A 274 -9.73 5.87 21.16
N TYR A 275 -10.53 4.81 20.95
CA TYR A 275 -11.40 4.71 19.78
C TYR A 275 -12.89 4.59 20.12
N GLU A 276 -13.72 5.13 19.24
CA GLU A 276 -15.14 4.79 19.20
C GLU A 276 -15.34 3.44 18.48
N LEU A 277 -15.48 2.39 19.28
CA LEU A 277 -15.48 0.99 18.84
C LEU A 277 -16.88 0.46 18.45
N LEU A 278 -17.67 1.22 17.69
CA LEU A 278 -18.98 0.77 17.18
C LEU A 278 -18.86 -0.64 16.53
N GLY A 279 -19.51 -1.63 17.12
CA GLY A 279 -19.48 -3.04 16.68
C GLY A 279 -18.20 -3.83 16.98
N LEU A 280 -17.10 -3.19 17.38
CA LEU A 280 -15.81 -3.84 17.68
C LEU A 280 -15.53 -3.99 19.18
N LYS A 281 -16.19 -3.20 20.05
CA LYS A 281 -15.91 -3.16 21.50
C LYS A 281 -15.95 -4.55 22.13
N THR A 282 -16.99 -5.33 21.86
CA THR A 282 -17.15 -6.69 22.38
C THR A 282 -15.96 -7.59 22.02
N ARG A 283 -15.41 -7.44 20.81
CA ARG A 283 -14.27 -8.25 20.36
C ARG A 283 -12.97 -7.87 21.07
N TYR A 284 -12.74 -6.58 21.29
CA TYR A 284 -11.62 -6.10 22.09
C TYR A 284 -11.67 -6.66 23.52
N GLU A 285 -12.81 -6.51 24.19
CA GLU A 285 -13.00 -6.98 25.57
C GLU A 285 -12.91 -8.50 25.69
N GLN A 286 -13.40 -9.23 24.68
CA GLN A 286 -13.28 -10.69 24.63
C GLN A 286 -11.81 -11.11 24.58
N LEU A 287 -11.04 -10.60 23.62
CA LEU A 287 -9.62 -10.94 23.49
C LEU A 287 -8.82 -10.54 24.74
N LEU A 288 -9.16 -9.41 25.37
CA LEU A 288 -8.49 -8.98 26.59
C LEU A 288 -8.73 -9.95 27.76
N ARG A 289 -9.94 -10.50 27.88
CA ARG A 289 -10.26 -11.55 28.87
C ARG A 289 -9.56 -12.88 28.60
N GLU A 290 -9.38 -13.23 27.33
CA GLU A 290 -8.67 -14.45 26.90
C GLU A 290 -7.15 -14.38 27.19
N LEU A 291 -6.61 -13.18 27.47
CA LEU A 291 -5.21 -12.94 27.81
C LEU A 291 -4.93 -12.83 29.32
N LEU A 292 -5.94 -13.03 30.19
CA LEU A 292 -5.82 -13.06 31.65
C LEU A 292 -5.62 -14.49 32.14
#